data_AF-A0A3P7IED9-F1
#
_entry.id   AF-A0A3P7IED9-F1
#
_cell.length_a   1.000
_cell.length_b   1.000
_cell.length_c   1.000
_cell.angle_alpha   90.00
_cell.angle_beta   90.00
_cell.angle_gamma   90.00
#
_symmetry.space_group_name_H-M   'P 1'
#
loop_
_entity.id
_entity.type
_entity.pdbx_description
1 polymer ?
#
loop_
_entity_poly.entity_id
_entity_poly.type
_entity_poly.pdbx_seq_one_letter_code
_entity_poly.pdbx_strand_id
1 'polypeptide(L)'
;MDTPPIDGSAWLGVNSNENDERFYIRYLKQSRVPRAANERANVVRAEILNKQWQNLRADIEAVRANKLRLMAEREERRCNPAEIVEEPMNESSMWVNKYTPRLYTDLLSDDGINRTLMSWVKLWDECVFKRKIVNLPKSTSLKDKDLLTLDAGKFRRPTYKIALLSGPAGLGKTTLANIIARQAGYAVVELNASDSRNVPDFEKALEGAVRTSRTITQGTRPNCLILDEIDGAPVDAVRYLVKAVQATGKKAIRRPIICICNNM
;
A
#
# COMPACT_ATOMS: atom_id res chain seq x y z
N MET A 1 -4.56 -39.30 -53.30
CA MET A 1 -3.60 -40.42 -53.30
C MET A 1 -4.42 -41.62 -52.91
N ASP A 2 -4.62 -42.59 -53.81
CA ASP A 2 -5.59 -43.65 -53.59
C ASP A 2 -5.00 -44.85 -52.83
N THR A 3 -3.69 -44.81 -52.56
CA THR A 3 -2.99 -45.81 -51.77
C THR A 3 -2.11 -45.15 -50.69
N PRO A 4 -1.95 -45.79 -49.51
CA PRO A 4 -1.12 -45.25 -48.46
C PRO A 4 0.38 -45.24 -48.86
N PRO A 5 1.17 -44.23 -48.44
CA PRO A 5 2.60 -44.17 -48.72
C PRO A 5 3.36 -45.39 -48.14
N ILE A 6 4.11 -46.10 -48.99
CA ILE A 6 4.84 -47.33 -48.63
C ILE A 6 6.28 -47.03 -48.12
N ASP A 7 6.71 -45.77 -48.18
CA ASP A 7 8.04 -45.25 -47.86
C ASP A 7 8.37 -45.18 -46.33
N GLY A 8 7.66 -45.94 -45.49
CA GLY A 8 7.87 -45.99 -44.04
C GLY A 8 7.57 -44.68 -43.27
N SER A 9 7.16 -43.61 -43.95
CA SER A 9 6.77 -42.33 -43.32
C SER A 9 5.40 -42.42 -42.67
N ALA A 10 5.24 -41.86 -41.47
CA ALA A 10 3.96 -41.83 -40.76
C ALA A 10 2.87 -41.09 -41.55
N TRP A 11 1.68 -41.68 -41.64
CA TRP A 11 0.52 -41.13 -42.35
C TRP A 11 -0.78 -41.39 -41.58
N LEU A 12 -1.81 -40.60 -41.87
CA LEU A 12 -3.17 -40.72 -41.32
C LEU A 12 -4.18 -40.86 -42.45
N GLY A 13 -5.03 -41.91 -42.39
CA GLY A 13 -6.15 -42.08 -43.32
C GLY A 13 -7.39 -41.34 -42.83
N VAL A 14 -8.04 -40.59 -43.71
CA VAL A 14 -9.27 -39.84 -43.43
C VAL A 14 -10.31 -40.21 -44.49
N ASN A 15 -11.54 -40.51 -44.06
CA ASN A 15 -12.63 -40.91 -44.95
C ASN A 15 -13.63 -39.75 -45.08
N SER A 16 -14.02 -39.39 -46.31
CA SER A 16 -15.04 -38.36 -46.53
C SER A 16 -16.44 -38.99 -46.56
N ASN A 17 -17.35 -38.53 -45.70
CA ASN A 17 -18.69 -39.12 -45.56
C ASN A 17 -19.64 -38.78 -46.72
N GLU A 18 -19.28 -37.87 -47.63
CA GLU A 18 -20.17 -37.44 -48.73
C GLU A 18 -19.90 -38.15 -50.07
N ASN A 19 -18.69 -38.65 -50.34
CA ASN A 19 -18.33 -39.25 -51.63
C ASN A 19 -17.66 -40.64 -51.54
N ASP A 20 -17.60 -41.27 -50.36
CA ASP A 20 -16.92 -42.56 -50.10
C ASP A 20 -15.44 -42.60 -50.58
N GLU A 21 -14.82 -41.42 -50.68
CA GLU A 21 -13.42 -41.25 -51.07
C GLU A 21 -12.48 -41.27 -49.85
N ARG A 22 -11.41 -42.05 -49.96
CA ARG A 22 -10.36 -42.21 -48.93
C ARG A 22 -9.17 -41.31 -49.24
N PHE A 23 -8.80 -40.47 -48.27
CA PHE A 23 -7.62 -39.60 -48.36
C PHE A 23 -6.54 -40.04 -47.36
N TYR A 24 -5.26 -39.93 -47.75
CA TYR A 24 -4.12 -40.19 -46.86
C TYR A 24 -3.28 -38.91 -46.68
N ILE A 25 -3.08 -38.49 -45.44
CA ILE A 25 -2.28 -37.32 -45.05
C ILE A 25 -0.90 -37.80 -44.59
N ARG A 26 0.17 -37.33 -45.24
CA ARG A 26 1.56 -37.66 -44.89
C ARG A 26 2.12 -36.64 -43.89
N TYR A 27 2.70 -37.11 -42.79
CA TYR A 27 3.39 -36.23 -41.84
C TYR A 27 4.83 -35.95 -42.32
N LEU A 28 5.13 -34.70 -42.66
CA LEU A 28 6.49 -34.23 -42.92
C LEU A 28 7.19 -33.94 -41.59
N LYS A 29 8.14 -34.79 -41.19
CA LYS A 29 9.00 -34.52 -40.04
C LYS A 29 10.03 -33.46 -40.47
N GLN A 30 9.94 -32.26 -39.92
CA GLN A 30 10.93 -31.20 -40.20
C GLN A 30 12.35 -31.72 -39.95
N SER A 31 13.21 -31.52 -40.96
CA SER A 31 14.64 -31.81 -40.90
C SER A 31 15.25 -31.23 -39.61
N ARG A 32 15.86 -32.11 -38.80
CA ARG A 32 16.59 -31.68 -37.60
C ARG A 32 17.78 -30.82 -38.05
N VAL A 33 17.75 -29.55 -37.68
CA VAL A 33 18.90 -28.63 -37.84
C VAL A 33 20.15 -29.29 -37.22
N PRO A 34 21.32 -29.28 -37.89
CA PRO A 34 22.51 -30.00 -37.43
C PRO A 34 22.94 -29.56 -36.02
N ARG A 35 23.28 -30.55 -35.19
CA ARG A 35 23.61 -30.43 -33.75
C ARG A 35 24.67 -29.35 -33.47
N ALA A 36 25.63 -29.17 -34.37
CA ALA A 36 26.71 -28.18 -34.28
C ALA A 36 26.23 -26.71 -34.30
N ALA A 37 25.15 -26.39 -35.03
CA ALA A 37 24.58 -25.04 -35.02
C ALA A 37 23.87 -24.73 -33.68
N ASN A 38 23.33 -25.77 -33.02
CA ASN A 38 22.64 -25.66 -31.75
C ASN A 38 23.61 -25.51 -30.57
N GLU A 39 24.80 -26.10 -30.65
CA GLU A 39 25.85 -25.97 -29.62
C GLU A 39 26.35 -24.53 -29.50
N ARG A 40 26.68 -23.88 -30.63
CA ARG A 40 27.11 -22.46 -30.62
C ARG A 40 26.01 -21.54 -30.07
N ALA A 41 24.77 -21.76 -30.48
CA ALA A 41 23.63 -21.00 -29.97
C ALA A 41 23.42 -21.21 -28.46
N ASN A 42 23.64 -22.42 -27.95
CA ASN A 42 23.52 -22.73 -26.53
C ASN A 42 24.64 -22.11 -25.69
N VAL A 43 25.88 -22.08 -26.20
CA VAL A 43 27.01 -21.41 -25.53
C VAL A 43 26.76 -19.91 -25.43
N VAL A 44 26.36 -19.27 -26.54
CA VAL A 44 26.06 -17.82 -26.55
C VAL A 44 24.89 -17.49 -25.61
N ARG A 45 23.84 -18.32 -25.57
CA ARG A 45 22.73 -18.16 -24.62
C ARG A 45 23.19 -18.30 -23.18
N ALA A 46 24.02 -19.31 -22.87
CA ALA A 46 24.57 -19.50 -21.53
C ALA A 46 25.44 -18.31 -21.11
N GLU A 47 26.23 -17.76 -22.01
CA GLU A 47 27.09 -16.61 -21.74
C GLU A 47 26.29 -15.32 -21.50
N ILE A 48 25.24 -15.07 -22.30
CA ILE A 48 24.32 -13.95 -22.10
C ILE A 48 23.59 -14.08 -20.76
N LEU A 49 23.06 -15.27 -20.45
CA LEU A 49 22.39 -15.54 -19.18
C LEU A 49 23.34 -15.36 -18.00
N ASN A 50 24.59 -15.79 -18.12
CA ASN A 50 25.57 -15.64 -17.04
C ASN A 50 25.93 -14.17 -16.81
N LYS A 51 26.11 -13.38 -17.87
CA LYS A 51 26.31 -11.92 -17.78
C LYS A 51 25.10 -11.22 -17.17
N GLN A 52 23.88 -11.56 -17.61
CA GLN A 52 22.64 -11.04 -17.01
C GLN A 52 22.55 -11.42 -15.53
N TRP A 53 22.97 -12.64 -15.17
CA TRP A 53 22.92 -13.10 -13.78
C TRP A 53 23.94 -12.37 -12.90
N GLN A 54 25.15 -12.13 -13.41
CA GLN A 54 26.15 -11.33 -12.71
C GLN A 54 25.67 -9.90 -12.44
N ASN A 55 25.04 -9.26 -13.43
CA ASN A 55 24.48 -7.91 -13.26
C ASN A 55 23.37 -7.89 -12.19
N LEU A 56 22.43 -8.85 -12.23
CA LEU A 56 21.36 -8.89 -11.24
C LEU A 56 21.89 -9.16 -9.81
N ARG A 57 22.95 -9.98 -9.67
CA ARG A 57 23.60 -10.20 -8.37
C ARG A 57 24.22 -8.91 -7.85
N ALA A 58 24.94 -8.18 -8.70
CA ALA A 58 25.52 -6.88 -8.34
C ALA A 58 24.43 -5.86 -7.93
N ASP A 59 23.30 -5.81 -8.64
CA ASP A 59 22.17 -4.94 -8.30
C ASP A 59 21.55 -5.32 -6.94
N ILE A 60 21.33 -6.61 -6.68
CA ILE A 60 20.80 -7.09 -5.40
C ILE A 60 21.76 -6.73 -4.26
N GLU A 61 23.06 -6.88 -4.48
CA GLU A 61 24.10 -6.59 -3.50
C GLU A 61 24.20 -5.08 -3.23
N ALA A 62 24.10 -4.25 -4.27
CA ALA A 62 24.02 -2.80 -4.14
C ALA A 62 22.76 -2.36 -3.37
N VAL A 63 21.61 -2.97 -3.63
CA VAL A 63 20.36 -2.70 -2.87
C VAL A 63 20.52 -3.10 -1.41
N ARG A 64 21.14 -4.26 -1.12
CA ARG A 64 21.42 -4.70 0.26
C ARG A 64 22.38 -3.74 0.97
N ALA A 65 23.45 -3.32 0.31
CA ALA A 65 24.39 -2.35 0.85
C ALA A 65 23.74 -0.98 1.11
N ASN A 66 22.93 -0.48 0.18
CA ASN A 66 22.16 0.76 0.39
C ASN A 66 21.14 0.63 1.52
N LYS A 67 20.48 -0.52 1.65
CA LYS A 67 19.57 -0.80 2.76
C LYS A 67 20.29 -0.81 4.10
N LEU A 68 21.45 -1.46 4.18
CA LEU A 68 22.31 -1.47 5.38
C LEU A 68 22.80 -0.07 5.72
N ARG A 69 23.25 0.71 4.74
CA ARG A 69 23.63 2.13 4.93
C ARG A 69 22.49 2.97 5.47
N LEU A 70 21.29 2.87 4.90
CA LEU A 70 20.10 3.58 5.38
C LEU A 70 19.67 3.12 6.78
N MET A 71 19.87 1.85 7.12
CA MET A 71 19.62 1.32 8.46
C MET A 71 20.64 1.86 9.47
N ALA A 72 21.93 1.86 9.11
CA ALA A 72 23.00 2.44 9.92
C ALA A 72 22.82 3.96 10.09
N GLU A 73 22.49 4.72 9.03
CA GLU A 73 22.19 6.15 9.12
C GLU A 73 20.96 6.43 10.00
N ARG A 74 19.97 5.52 10.00
CA ARG A 74 18.81 5.60 10.91
C ARG A 74 19.19 5.28 12.35
N GLU A 75 20.08 4.32 12.59
CA GLU A 75 20.60 4.01 13.92
C GLU A 75 21.53 5.12 14.43
N GLU A 76 22.36 5.72 13.58
CA GLU A 76 23.17 6.89 13.89
C GLU A 76 22.29 8.10 14.20
N ARG A 77 21.20 8.34 13.46
CA ARG A 77 20.19 9.35 13.86
C ARG A 77 19.48 9.01 15.17
N ARG A 78 19.40 7.73 15.52
CA ARG A 78 18.86 7.27 16.82
C ARG A 78 19.87 7.45 17.96
N CYS A 79 21.17 7.45 17.64
CA CYS A 79 22.29 7.58 18.57
C CYS A 79 22.98 8.94 18.56
N ASN A 80 22.57 9.91 17.72
CA ASN A 80 23.09 11.26 17.73
C ASN A 80 22.46 12.02 18.93
N PRO A 81 23.22 12.38 19.98
CA PRO A 81 22.66 13.05 21.16
C PRO A 81 22.38 14.54 20.93
N ALA A 82 22.69 15.07 19.75
CA ALA A 82 22.51 16.48 19.40
C ALA A 82 21.03 16.78 19.07
N GLU A 83 20.24 16.91 20.14
CA GLU A 83 18.82 17.32 20.32
C GLU A 83 18.06 16.38 21.26
N ILE A 84 18.77 15.63 22.12
CA ILE A 84 18.19 15.24 23.41
C ILE A 84 18.42 16.45 24.33
N VAL A 85 17.41 17.31 24.41
CA VAL A 85 17.21 18.04 25.67
C VAL A 85 17.05 16.93 26.71
N GLU A 86 18.10 16.67 27.48
CA GLU A 86 17.96 15.89 28.71
C GLU A 86 17.06 16.72 29.63
N GLU A 87 15.75 16.58 29.46
CA GLU A 87 14.84 16.97 30.51
C GLU A 87 15.23 16.10 31.73
N PRO A 88 15.42 16.73 32.90
CA PRO A 88 15.78 16.00 34.12
C PRO A 88 14.79 14.84 34.28
N MET A 89 15.31 13.63 34.58
CA MET A 89 14.49 12.43 34.76
C MET A 89 13.34 12.74 35.71
N ASN A 90 12.19 13.03 35.12
CA ASN A 90 11.03 13.40 35.89
C ASN A 90 10.40 12.07 36.32
N GLU A 91 10.76 11.60 37.51
CA GLU A 91 10.16 10.43 38.16
C GLU A 91 8.63 10.54 38.29
N SER A 92 8.07 11.72 38.03
CA SER A 92 6.63 11.99 37.99
C SER A 92 5.96 11.77 36.62
N SER A 93 6.67 11.26 35.60
CA SER A 93 6.02 10.86 34.35
C SER A 93 5.21 9.58 34.56
N MET A 94 3.90 9.66 34.33
CA MET A 94 2.99 8.51 34.43
C MET A 94 3.56 7.32 33.64
N TRP A 95 3.45 6.10 34.19
CA TRP A 95 3.94 4.89 33.53
C TRP A 95 3.36 4.73 32.11
N VAL A 96 2.14 5.23 31.91
CA VAL A 96 1.48 5.32 30.61
C VAL A 96 2.36 6.05 29.59
N ASN A 97 2.95 7.19 29.94
CA ASN A 97 3.83 7.95 29.07
C ASN A 97 5.17 7.24 28.84
N LYS A 98 5.72 6.59 29.88
CA LYS A 98 6.99 5.86 29.80
C LYS A 98 6.92 4.67 28.85
N TYR A 99 5.81 3.93 28.91
CA TYR A 99 5.57 2.73 28.10
C TYR A 99 4.65 2.98 26.91
N THR A 100 4.41 4.24 26.54
CA THR A 100 3.61 4.55 25.34
C THR A 100 4.30 3.94 24.11
N PRO A 101 3.60 3.10 23.34
CA PRO A 101 4.18 2.45 22.18
C PRO A 101 4.59 3.51 21.16
N ARG A 102 5.76 3.31 20.52
CA ARG A 102 6.32 4.26 19.55
C ARG A 102 6.35 3.66 18.15
N LEU A 103 6.41 2.35 18.07
CA LEU A 103 6.52 1.59 16.84
C LEU A 103 5.25 0.79 16.59
N TYR A 104 5.03 0.44 15.32
CA TYR A 104 3.93 -0.44 14.92
C TYR A 104 4.00 -1.81 15.61
N THR A 105 5.21 -2.31 15.87
CA THR A 105 5.45 -3.59 16.56
C THR A 105 5.12 -3.58 18.04
N ASP A 106 4.99 -2.39 18.63
CA ASP A 106 4.71 -2.22 20.07
C ASP A 106 3.19 -2.22 20.33
N LEU A 107 2.37 -2.22 19.29
CA LEU A 107 0.92 -2.23 19.38
C LEU A 107 0.43 -3.61 19.82
N LEU A 108 -0.31 -3.64 20.93
CA LEU A 108 -0.96 -4.85 21.45
C LEU A 108 -2.39 -5.04 20.93
N SER A 109 -2.84 -4.16 20.03
CA SER A 109 -4.14 -4.25 19.36
C SER A 109 -4.17 -5.39 18.34
N ASP A 110 -5.36 -5.86 17.96
CA ASP A 110 -5.52 -6.94 16.97
C ASP A 110 -4.77 -6.67 15.66
N ASP A 111 -3.92 -7.62 15.27
CA ASP A 111 -3.07 -7.50 14.08
C ASP A 111 -3.88 -7.37 12.78
N GLY A 112 -5.10 -7.93 12.74
CA GLY A 112 -6.02 -7.79 11.61
C GLY A 112 -6.43 -6.34 11.41
N ILE A 113 -6.95 -5.71 12.47
CA ILE A 113 -7.35 -4.28 12.45
C ILE A 113 -6.17 -3.39 12.11
N ASN A 114 -5.01 -3.63 12.71
CA ASN A 114 -3.80 -2.83 12.48
C ASN A 114 -3.38 -2.88 11.00
N ARG A 115 -3.41 -4.08 10.39
CA ARG A 115 -3.11 -4.27 8.96
C ARG A 115 -4.16 -3.65 8.06
N THR A 116 -5.45 -3.75 8.40
CA THR A 116 -6.54 -3.16 7.62
C THR A 116 -6.45 -1.63 7.63
N LEU A 117 -6.23 -1.01 8.79
CA LEU A 117 -6.07 0.44 8.88
C LEU A 117 -4.81 0.91 8.15
N MET A 118 -3.68 0.22 8.32
CA MET A 118 -2.45 0.51 7.57
C MET A 118 -2.67 0.41 6.06
N SER A 119 -3.35 -0.64 5.62
CA SER A 119 -3.70 -0.87 4.21
C SER A 119 -4.56 0.27 3.67
N TRP A 120 -5.58 0.68 4.42
CA TRP A 120 -6.45 1.79 4.06
C TRP A 120 -5.68 3.11 3.98
N VAL A 121 -4.80 3.42 4.94
CA VAL A 121 -3.94 4.62 4.87
C VAL A 121 -3.03 4.56 3.62
N LYS A 122 -2.49 3.38 3.29
CA LYS A 122 -1.65 3.19 2.10
C LYS A 122 -2.35 3.39 0.77
N LEU A 123 -3.67 3.20 0.70
CA LEU A 123 -4.43 3.53 -0.50
C LEU A 123 -4.42 5.03 -0.83
N TRP A 124 -4.14 5.89 0.16
CA TRP A 124 -3.95 7.32 -0.06
C TRP A 124 -2.59 7.67 -0.66
N ASP A 125 -1.63 6.73 -0.74
CA ASP A 125 -0.26 7.03 -1.17
C ASP A 125 -0.22 7.58 -2.61
N GLU A 126 -1.09 7.09 -3.49
CA GLU A 126 -1.15 7.55 -4.89
C GLU A 126 -1.70 8.99 -5.00
N CYS A 127 -2.71 9.33 -4.19
CA CYS A 127 -3.27 10.69 -4.16
C CYS A 127 -2.35 11.69 -3.47
N VAL A 128 -1.73 11.29 -2.35
CA VAL A 128 -0.99 12.17 -1.44
C VAL A 128 0.48 12.28 -1.82
N PHE A 129 1.15 11.15 -2.03
CA PHE A 129 2.58 11.08 -2.31
C PHE A 129 2.89 10.95 -3.81
N LYS A 130 1.87 10.78 -4.67
CA LYS A 130 2.03 10.52 -6.11
C LYS A 130 2.90 9.29 -6.40
N ARG A 131 2.97 8.35 -5.46
CA ARG A 131 3.69 7.08 -5.59
C ARG A 131 2.71 6.04 -6.13
N LYS A 132 3.09 5.32 -7.20
CA LYS A 132 2.25 4.23 -7.71
C LYS A 132 2.19 3.12 -6.68
N ILE A 133 0.98 2.68 -6.33
CA ILE A 133 0.77 1.54 -5.45
C ILE A 133 1.06 0.28 -6.27
N VAL A 134 2.19 -0.37 -6.00
CA VAL A 134 2.64 -1.57 -6.74
C VAL A 134 1.88 -2.81 -6.29
N ASN A 135 1.54 -2.88 -4.99
CA ASN A 135 0.84 -4.00 -4.38
C ASN A 135 -0.43 -3.48 -3.70
N LEU A 136 -1.57 -3.60 -4.39
CA LEU A 136 -2.86 -3.37 -3.75
C LEU A 136 -3.12 -4.55 -2.78
N PRO A 137 -3.43 -4.30 -1.50
CA PRO A 137 -3.73 -5.37 -0.56
C PRO A 137 -4.92 -6.18 -1.07
N LYS A 138 -4.69 -7.45 -1.41
CA LYS A 138 -5.75 -8.39 -1.76
C LYS A 138 -6.48 -8.74 -0.47
N SER A 139 -7.64 -8.14 -0.29
CA SER A 139 -8.47 -8.39 0.89
C SER A 139 -8.82 -9.88 1.02
N THR A 140 -8.62 -10.41 2.23
CA THR A 140 -8.88 -11.80 2.60
C THR A 140 -10.35 -12.04 2.97
N SER A 141 -11.11 -10.99 3.29
CA SER A 141 -12.50 -11.06 3.77
C SER A 141 -13.44 -10.17 2.94
N LEU A 142 -14.70 -10.58 2.78
CA LEU A 142 -15.69 -9.85 1.98
C LEU A 142 -15.95 -8.42 2.48
N LYS A 143 -15.95 -8.20 3.80
CA LYS A 143 -16.14 -6.86 4.40
C LYS A 143 -14.95 -5.92 4.16
N ASP A 144 -13.73 -6.47 4.17
CA ASP A 144 -12.51 -5.71 3.93
C ASP A 144 -12.35 -5.35 2.45
N LYS A 145 -13.00 -6.07 1.53
CA LYS A 145 -12.99 -5.75 0.09
C LYS A 145 -13.63 -4.40 -0.17
N ASP A 146 -14.76 -4.11 0.46
CA ASP A 146 -15.48 -2.85 0.26
C ASP A 146 -14.68 -1.66 0.80
N LEU A 147 -14.10 -1.80 2.00
CA LEU A 147 -13.28 -0.77 2.65
C LEU A 147 -11.99 -0.46 1.88
N LEU A 148 -11.42 -1.46 1.20
CA LEU A 148 -10.16 -1.34 0.47
C LEU A 148 -10.34 -1.10 -1.05
N THR A 149 -11.52 -0.63 -1.47
CA THR A 149 -11.75 -0.23 -2.85
C THR A 149 -11.20 1.16 -3.16
N LEU A 150 -10.63 1.31 -4.36
CA LEU A 150 -10.21 2.59 -4.91
C LEU A 150 -11.32 3.17 -5.79
N ASP A 151 -11.58 4.46 -5.63
CA ASP A 151 -12.44 5.25 -6.50
C ASP A 151 -11.84 5.29 -7.93
N ALA A 152 -12.70 5.12 -8.93
CA ALA A 152 -12.34 5.14 -10.36
C ALA A 152 -12.08 6.56 -10.90
N GLY A 153 -12.13 7.59 -10.04
CA GLY A 153 -11.89 8.98 -10.41
C GLY A 153 -10.45 9.30 -10.85
N LYS A 154 -10.25 10.54 -11.34
CA LYS A 154 -8.98 11.07 -11.87
C LYS A 154 -7.81 11.00 -10.86
N PHE A 155 -8.11 10.97 -9.56
CA PHE A 155 -7.14 10.68 -8.50
C PHE A 155 -7.54 9.35 -7.87
N ARG A 156 -6.67 8.35 -7.94
CA ARG A 156 -6.85 7.09 -7.22
C ARG A 156 -6.75 7.34 -5.72
N ARG A 157 -7.88 7.21 -5.04
CA ARG A 157 -8.04 7.38 -3.60
C ARG A 157 -9.08 6.36 -3.12
N PRO A 158 -9.15 6.05 -1.82
CA PRO A 158 -10.18 5.17 -1.30
C PRO A 158 -11.60 5.67 -1.60
N THR A 159 -12.51 4.74 -1.86
CA THR A 159 -13.95 5.02 -1.94
C THR A 159 -14.44 5.64 -0.63
N TYR A 160 -14.03 5.06 0.50
CA TYR A 160 -14.30 5.57 1.84
C TYR A 160 -13.18 6.51 2.28
N LYS A 161 -13.49 7.82 2.32
CA LYS A 161 -12.51 8.87 2.63
C LYS A 161 -12.21 9.01 4.13
N ILE A 162 -13.05 8.42 4.98
CA ILE A 162 -12.91 8.42 6.44
C ILE A 162 -12.83 6.97 6.90
N ALA A 163 -11.90 6.69 7.82
CA ALA A 163 -11.89 5.47 8.62
C ALA A 163 -12.42 5.80 10.02
N LEU A 164 -13.31 4.96 10.55
CA LEU A 164 -13.84 5.09 11.91
C LEU A 164 -13.31 3.93 12.77
N LEU A 165 -12.62 4.25 13.85
CA LEU A 165 -12.18 3.31 14.88
C LEU A 165 -13.13 3.40 16.07
N SER A 166 -13.88 2.34 16.30
CA SER A 166 -14.81 2.22 17.42
C SER A 166 -14.38 1.11 18.37
N GLY A 167 -14.60 1.31 19.66
CA GLY A 167 -14.41 0.30 20.69
C GLY A 167 -14.29 0.91 22.08
N PRO A 168 -14.31 0.10 23.14
CA PRO A 168 -14.22 0.60 24.52
C PRO A 168 -12.94 1.38 24.77
N ALA A 169 -12.97 2.24 25.80
CA ALA A 169 -11.79 2.97 26.25
C ALA A 169 -10.66 2.00 26.68
N GLY A 170 -9.40 2.42 26.51
CA GLY A 170 -8.24 1.62 26.94
C GLY A 170 -7.71 0.59 25.92
N LEU A 171 -8.34 0.41 24.76
CA LEU A 171 -7.82 -0.45 23.67
C LEU A 171 -6.69 0.20 22.83
N GLY A 172 -6.26 1.41 23.19
CA GLY A 172 -5.19 2.12 22.48
C GLY A 172 -5.59 2.66 21.10
N LYS A 173 -6.88 2.95 20.84
CA LYS A 173 -7.39 3.44 19.54
C LYS A 173 -6.67 4.71 19.06
N THR A 174 -6.56 5.72 19.94
CA THR A 174 -5.82 6.96 19.67
C THR A 174 -4.35 6.69 19.37
N THR A 175 -3.75 5.77 20.13
CA THR A 175 -2.35 5.36 19.96
C THR A 175 -2.13 4.62 18.63
N LEU A 176 -3.03 3.71 18.26
CA LEU A 176 -3.03 2.97 17.00
C LEU A 176 -3.08 3.92 15.80
N ALA A 177 -4.03 4.85 15.80
CA ALA A 177 -4.18 5.84 14.73
C ALA A 177 -2.91 6.71 14.60
N ASN A 178 -2.38 7.18 15.73
CA ASN A 178 -1.15 7.97 15.78
C ASN A 178 0.06 7.22 15.19
N ILE A 179 0.28 5.97 15.62
CA ILE A 179 1.42 5.17 15.18
C ILE A 179 1.29 4.82 13.69
N ILE A 180 0.12 4.41 13.22
CA ILE A 180 -0.09 4.04 11.82
C ILE A 180 0.11 5.25 10.90
N ALA A 181 -0.43 6.42 11.25
CA ALA A 181 -0.25 7.64 10.46
C ALA A 181 1.24 8.04 10.36
N ARG A 182 1.98 8.03 11.48
CA ARG A 182 3.42 8.31 11.51
C ARG A 182 4.22 7.29 10.70
N GLN A 183 3.90 6.01 10.85
CA GLN A 183 4.57 4.91 10.14
C GLN A 183 4.33 4.96 8.63
N ALA A 184 3.14 5.39 8.20
CA ALA A 184 2.81 5.60 6.80
C ALA A 184 3.50 6.85 6.19
N GLY A 185 4.11 7.70 7.03
CA GLY A 185 4.89 8.86 6.60
C GLY A 185 4.14 10.20 6.65
N TYR A 186 3.01 10.25 7.36
CA TYR A 186 2.22 11.46 7.54
C TYR A 186 2.67 12.25 8.79
N ALA A 187 2.41 13.56 8.77
CA ALA A 187 2.38 14.40 9.96
C ALA A 187 0.98 14.28 10.59
N VAL A 188 0.91 13.90 11.85
CA VAL A 188 -0.37 13.77 12.53
C VAL A 188 -0.86 15.15 12.98
N VAL A 189 -2.12 15.44 12.67
CA VAL A 189 -2.87 16.56 13.24
C VAL A 189 -4.02 15.94 14.03
N GLU A 190 -3.97 16.06 15.34
CA GLU A 190 -4.98 15.53 16.24
C GLU A 190 -5.92 16.66 16.67
N LEU A 191 -7.23 16.43 16.55
CA LEU A 191 -8.27 17.33 17.04
C LEU A 191 -9.20 16.52 17.94
N ASN A 192 -9.31 16.93 19.21
CA ASN A 192 -10.36 16.40 20.07
C ASN A 192 -11.67 17.11 19.75
N ALA A 193 -12.65 16.35 19.27
CA ALA A 193 -13.93 16.88 18.84
C ALA A 193 -14.85 17.23 20.02
N SER A 194 -14.67 16.59 21.19
CA SER A 194 -15.46 16.87 22.40
C SER A 194 -15.06 18.19 23.08
N ASP A 195 -13.79 18.60 22.96
CA ASP A 195 -13.25 19.82 23.58
C ASP A 195 -13.45 21.07 22.71
N SER A 196 -13.62 20.88 21.39
CA SER A 196 -13.90 21.96 20.44
C SER A 196 -15.36 22.44 20.57
N ARG A 197 -15.69 23.11 21.68
CA ARG A 197 -17.06 23.62 21.97
C ARG A 197 -17.59 24.62 20.93
N ASN A 198 -16.74 25.10 20.03
CA ASN A 198 -17.06 26.06 18.99
C ASN A 198 -16.91 25.44 17.59
N VAL A 199 -18.03 25.28 16.89
CA VAL A 199 -18.10 24.73 15.52
C VAL A 199 -17.18 25.47 14.53
N PRO A 200 -17.11 26.82 14.50
CA PRO A 200 -16.19 27.52 13.60
C PRO A 200 -14.72 27.20 13.80
N ASP A 201 -14.29 26.91 15.03
CA ASP A 201 -12.90 26.53 15.31
C ASP A 201 -12.58 25.14 14.78
N PHE A 202 -13.53 24.20 14.93
CA PHE A 202 -13.46 22.88 14.31
C PHE A 202 -13.41 22.98 12.78
N GLU A 203 -14.28 23.79 12.16
CA GLU A 203 -14.28 24.01 10.71
C GLU A 203 -12.94 24.55 10.22
N LYS A 204 -12.41 25.59 10.89
CA LYS A 204 -11.12 26.20 10.56
C LYS A 204 -9.97 25.21 10.70
N ALA A 205 -9.96 24.41 11.76
CA ALA A 205 -8.95 23.39 11.99
C ALA A 205 -9.03 22.25 10.96
N LEU A 206 -10.22 21.78 10.63
CA LEU A 206 -10.48 20.78 9.59
C LEU A 206 -10.07 21.29 8.21
N GLU A 207 -10.43 22.52 7.85
CA GLU A 207 -10.01 23.14 6.59
C GLU A 207 -8.49 23.29 6.54
N GLY A 208 -7.84 23.72 7.64
CA GLY A 208 -6.39 23.77 7.73
C GLY A 208 -5.75 22.40 7.55
N ALA A 209 -6.20 21.37 8.27
CA ALA A 209 -5.60 20.04 8.21
C ALA A 209 -5.75 19.38 6.82
N VAL A 210 -6.92 19.52 6.21
CA VAL A 210 -7.26 18.85 4.94
C VAL A 210 -6.79 19.65 3.72
N ARG A 211 -6.85 20.98 3.77
CA ARG A 211 -6.55 21.84 2.62
C ARG A 211 -5.15 22.43 2.64
N THR A 212 -4.49 22.53 3.80
CA THR A 212 -3.10 23.01 3.85
C THR A 212 -2.18 22.00 3.19
N SER A 213 -1.94 22.26 1.92
CA SER A 213 -0.94 21.64 1.09
C SER A 213 0.42 22.24 1.49
N ARG A 214 1.02 21.80 2.61
CA ARG A 214 2.48 21.88 2.73
C ARG A 214 3.07 20.91 1.70
N THR A 215 3.13 21.35 0.46
CA THR A 215 3.66 20.62 -0.67
C THR A 215 4.84 21.43 -1.18
N ILE A 216 6.00 20.77 -1.29
CA ILE A 216 7.24 21.25 -1.94
C ILE A 216 8.20 22.02 -1.02
N THR A 217 8.46 21.49 0.18
CA THR A 217 9.85 21.52 0.68
C THR A 217 10.25 20.07 0.92
N GLN A 218 11.43 19.67 0.46
CA GLN A 218 11.90 18.28 0.39
C GLN A 218 11.96 17.53 1.76
N GLY A 219 11.47 18.13 2.86
CA GLY A 219 11.40 17.53 4.19
C GLY A 219 10.03 17.56 4.87
N THR A 220 8.99 18.20 4.32
CA THR A 220 7.70 18.34 5.04
C THR A 220 6.74 17.20 4.73
N ARG A 221 6.34 16.44 5.76
CA ARG A 221 5.40 15.32 5.66
C ARG A 221 3.96 15.82 5.44
N PRO A 222 3.14 15.13 4.62
CA PRO A 222 1.74 15.51 4.43
C PRO A 222 0.90 15.23 5.68
N ASN A 223 -0.15 16.01 5.88
CA ASN A 223 -1.00 15.87 7.06
C ASN A 223 -1.92 14.63 6.98
N CYS A 224 -2.11 13.97 8.11
CA CYS A 224 -3.20 13.03 8.39
C CYS A 224 -3.98 13.57 9.57
N LEU A 225 -5.29 13.73 9.40
CA LEU A 225 -6.16 14.26 10.44
C LEU A 225 -6.70 13.11 11.29
N ILE A 226 -6.56 13.21 12.61
CA ILE A 226 -7.19 12.32 13.58
C ILE A 226 -8.22 13.14 14.35
N LEU A 227 -9.47 12.70 14.33
CA LEU A 227 -10.57 13.26 15.09
C LEU A 227 -10.85 12.32 16.26
N ASP A 228 -10.41 12.70 17.45
CA ASP A 228 -10.67 11.92 18.66
C ASP A 228 -12.02 12.31 19.30
N GLU A 229 -12.64 11.36 19.99
CA GLU A 229 -13.93 11.51 20.68
C GLU A 229 -15.03 12.14 19.81
N ILE A 230 -15.16 11.69 18.56
CA ILE A 230 -16.16 12.22 17.61
C ILE A 230 -17.61 12.00 18.08
N ASP A 231 -17.83 11.04 18.97
CA ASP A 231 -19.09 10.77 19.64
C ASP A 231 -19.51 11.89 20.61
N GLY A 232 -18.55 12.67 21.13
CA GLY A 232 -18.81 13.86 21.94
C GLY A 232 -18.98 15.16 21.15
N ALA A 233 -18.84 15.12 19.82
CA ALA A 233 -18.84 16.31 18.98
C ALA A 233 -20.25 16.90 18.79
N PRO A 234 -20.40 18.23 18.64
CA PRO A 234 -21.69 18.83 18.32
C PRO A 234 -22.18 18.37 16.94
N VAL A 235 -23.50 18.17 16.82
CA VAL A 235 -24.16 17.65 15.61
C VAL A 235 -23.81 18.48 14.36
N ASP A 236 -23.68 19.80 14.51
CA ASP A 236 -23.34 20.69 13.39
C ASP A 236 -21.91 20.47 12.87
N ALA A 237 -20.95 20.15 13.75
CA ALA A 237 -19.59 19.79 13.33
C ALA A 237 -19.58 18.46 12.56
N VAL A 238 -20.35 17.47 13.00
CA VAL A 238 -20.49 16.19 12.29
C VAL A 238 -21.14 16.39 10.92
N ARG A 239 -22.19 17.22 10.83
CA ARG A 239 -22.83 17.59 9.55
C ARG A 239 -21.85 18.28 8.60
N TYR A 240 -21.02 19.19 9.13
CA TYR A 240 -19.98 19.84 8.35
C TYR A 240 -18.96 18.82 7.83
N LEU A 241 -18.51 17.88 8.65
CA LEU A 241 -17.59 16.81 8.25
C LEU A 241 -18.16 15.97 7.10
N VAL A 242 -19.43 15.54 7.20
CA VAL A 242 -20.11 14.79 6.13
C VAL A 242 -20.18 15.61 4.83
N LYS A 243 -20.52 16.90 4.93
CA LYS A 243 -20.54 17.81 3.78
C LYS A 243 -19.15 17.97 3.15
N ALA A 244 -18.09 18.05 3.96
CA ALA A 244 -16.71 18.12 3.48
C ALA A 244 -16.30 16.84 2.75
N VAL A 245 -16.73 15.66 3.22
CA VAL A 245 -16.48 14.36 2.58
C VAL A 245 -17.17 14.24 1.23
N GLN A 246 -18.41 14.71 1.13
CA GLN A 246 -19.19 14.69 -0.11
C GLN A 246 -18.71 15.73 -1.12
N ALA A 247 -17.95 16.75 -0.68
CA ALA A 247 -17.41 17.76 -1.57
C ALA A 247 -16.52 17.15 -2.67
N THR A 248 -16.72 17.65 -3.89
CA THR A 248 -16.05 17.17 -5.12
C THR A 248 -15.28 18.31 -5.80
N GLY A 249 -14.35 17.97 -6.69
CA GLY A 249 -13.55 18.95 -7.44
C GLY A 249 -12.47 19.63 -6.60
N LYS A 250 -12.44 20.97 -6.62
CA LYS A 250 -11.42 21.77 -5.90
C LYS A 250 -11.55 21.67 -4.38
N LYS A 251 -12.76 21.43 -3.86
CA LYS A 251 -13.05 21.28 -2.43
C LYS A 251 -12.94 19.84 -1.93
N ALA A 252 -12.57 18.88 -2.80
CA ALA A 252 -12.52 17.48 -2.43
C ALA A 252 -11.39 17.18 -1.43
N ILE A 253 -11.66 16.31 -0.47
CA ILE A 253 -10.67 15.81 0.49
C ILE A 253 -9.55 15.05 -0.25
N ARG A 254 -8.31 15.42 0.07
CA ARG A 254 -7.08 14.83 -0.48
C ARG A 254 -6.16 14.26 0.59
N ARG A 255 -6.60 14.21 1.85
CA ARG A 255 -5.82 13.72 2.98
C ARG A 255 -6.65 12.68 3.74
N PRO A 256 -6.01 11.66 4.33
CA PRO A 256 -6.71 10.68 5.16
C PRO A 256 -7.26 11.33 6.43
N ILE A 257 -8.48 10.96 6.80
CA ILE A 257 -9.14 11.33 8.05
C ILE A 257 -9.48 10.05 8.82
N ILE A 258 -8.98 9.95 10.05
CA ILE A 258 -9.28 8.86 10.97
C ILE A 258 -10.13 9.44 12.08
N CYS A 259 -11.33 8.91 12.27
CA CYS A 259 -12.20 9.26 13.39
C CYS A 259 -12.12 8.16 14.45
N ILE A 260 -12.17 8.54 15.71
CA ILE A 260 -12.20 7.62 16.85
C ILE A 260 -13.46 7.91 17.66
N CYS A 261 -14.20 6.85 18.00
CA CYS A 261 -15.32 6.92 18.93
C CYS A 261 -15.16 5.87 20.04
N ASN A 262 -15.63 6.21 21.24
CA ASN A 262 -15.59 5.29 22.37
C ASN A 262 -16.84 4.41 22.43
N ASN A 263 -18.01 4.96 22.07
CA ASN A 263 -19.26 4.21 22.00
C ASN A 263 -19.90 4.34 20.62
N MET A 264 -20.41 3.24 20.07
CA MET A 264 -21.23 3.20 18.86
C MET A 264 -22.54 2.46 19.12
#